data_AF-A0A6C9QBR9-F1
#
_entry.id   AF-A0A6C9QBR9-F1
#
_cell.length_a   1.000
_cell.length_b   1.000
_cell.length_c   1.000
_cell.angle_alpha   90.00
_cell.angle_beta   90.00
_cell.angle_gamma   90.00
#
_symmetry.space_group_name_H-M   'P 1'
#
loop_
_entity.id
_entity.type
_entity.pdbx_description
1 polymer ?
#
loop_
_entity_poly.entity_id
_entity_poly.type
_entity_poly.pdbx_seq_one_letter_code
_entity_poly.pdbx_strand_id
1 'polypeptide(L)'
;HLATSRWRKFSREWIRTAKSDSLDISWLKDKDSIDADSLPEPDVLAAEAMGELVQALSELDALMRELGASDEADLQRQLLEEAFGGVKE
;
A
#
# COMPACT_ATOMS: atom_id res chain seq x y z
N HIS A 1 -27.39 -15.36 3.72
CA HIS A 1 -28.14 -14.83 2.56
C HIS A 1 -28.08 -13.31 2.39
N LEU A 2 -28.13 -12.48 3.44
CA LEU A 2 -28.13 -11.01 3.29
C LEU A 2 -26.76 -10.38 2.95
N ALA A 3 -25.64 -11.00 3.35
CA ALA A 3 -24.29 -10.46 3.12
C ALA A 3 -23.92 -10.29 1.64
N THR A 4 -24.57 -11.03 0.73
CA THR A 4 -24.34 -10.98 -0.72
C THR A 4 -25.54 -10.39 -1.49
N SER A 5 -26.52 -9.83 -0.79
CA SER A 5 -27.72 -9.25 -1.42
C SER A 5 -27.40 -7.90 -2.09
N ARG A 6 -27.81 -7.78 -3.37
CA ARG A 6 -27.77 -6.53 -4.14
C ARG A 6 -28.89 -5.54 -3.81
N TRP A 7 -29.80 -5.89 -2.90
CA TRP A 7 -30.82 -4.98 -2.40
C TRP A 7 -30.66 -4.74 -0.90
N ARG A 8 -30.60 -3.46 -0.51
CA ARG A 8 -30.53 -3.04 0.89
C ARG A 8 -31.29 -1.73 1.09
N LYS A 9 -32.02 -1.64 2.20
CA LYS A 9 -32.74 -0.42 2.63
C LYS A 9 -31.88 0.35 3.63
N PHE A 10 -31.79 1.67 3.46
CA PHE A 10 -31.18 2.60 4.41
C PHE A 10 -32.24 3.58 4.93
N SER A 11 -32.16 3.97 6.20
CA SER A 11 -33.04 5.01 6.75
C SER A 11 -32.53 6.39 6.38
N ARG A 12 -33.42 7.37 6.24
CA ARG A 12 -33.04 8.76 5.99
C ARG A 12 -32.11 9.31 7.07
N GLU A 13 -32.35 8.93 8.32
CA GLU A 13 -31.54 9.35 9.46
C GLU A 13 -30.09 8.87 9.35
N TRP A 14 -29.89 7.60 8.95
CA TRP A 14 -28.54 7.06 8.75
C TRP A 14 -27.78 7.76 7.63
N ILE A 15 -28.46 8.07 6.51
CA ILE A 15 -27.84 8.80 5.38
C ILE A 15 -27.35 10.18 5.84
N ARG A 16 -28.17 10.86 6.66
CA ARG A 16 -27.82 12.17 7.24
C ARG A 16 -26.61 12.08 8.18
N THR A 17 -26.62 11.14 9.14
CA THR A 17 -25.60 11.11 10.20
C THR A 17 -24.32 10.38 9.81
N ALA A 18 -24.39 9.29 9.06
CA ALA A 18 -23.23 8.44 8.75
C ALA A 18 -22.60 8.72 7.38
N LYS A 19 -23.36 9.30 6.44
CA LYS A 19 -22.89 9.65 5.09
C LYS A 19 -22.96 11.15 4.79
N SER A 20 -23.32 11.99 5.77
CA SER A 20 -23.43 13.45 5.60
C SER A 20 -24.32 13.84 4.40
N ASP A 21 -25.49 13.21 4.28
CA ASP A 21 -26.43 13.33 3.15
C ASP A 21 -25.90 12.85 1.78
N SER A 22 -24.71 12.22 1.72
CA SER A 22 -24.23 11.57 0.50
C SER A 22 -25.04 10.32 0.15
N LEU A 23 -25.49 10.25 -1.11
CA LEU A 23 -26.18 9.08 -1.67
C LEU A 23 -25.23 8.09 -2.35
N ASP A 24 -23.92 8.36 -2.35
CA ASP A 24 -22.91 7.44 -2.81
C ASP A 24 -22.69 6.33 -1.75
N ILE A 25 -23.50 5.29 -1.84
CA ILE A 25 -23.60 4.23 -0.84
C ILE A 25 -23.33 2.87 -1.51
N SER A 26 -22.12 2.38 -1.33
CA SER A 26 -21.74 0.97 -1.53
C SER A 26 -21.86 0.20 -0.21
N TRP A 27 -22.36 -1.03 -0.26
CA TRP A 27 -22.47 -1.92 0.93
C TRP A 27 -22.08 -3.37 0.68
N LEU A 28 -21.88 -3.73 -0.59
CA LEU A 28 -21.23 -4.97 -0.96
C LEU A 28 -19.73 -4.70 -0.89
N LYS A 29 -19.02 -5.45 -0.04
CA LYS A 29 -17.57 -5.48 -0.09
C LYS A 29 -17.19 -6.12 -1.42
N ASP A 30 -16.44 -5.39 -2.24
CA ASP A 30 -15.78 -6.01 -3.38
C ASP A 30 -14.75 -7.02 -2.85
N LYS A 31 -14.48 -8.10 -3.59
CA LYS A 31 -13.49 -9.10 -3.13
C LYS A 31 -12.08 -8.50 -2.99
N ASP A 32 -11.84 -7.40 -3.70
CA ASP A 32 -10.58 -6.65 -3.69
C ASP A 32 -10.62 -5.46 -2.71
N SER A 33 -11.74 -5.27 -1.99
CA SER A 33 -11.85 -4.24 -0.96
C SER A 33 -11.17 -4.71 0.31
N ILE A 34 -9.94 -4.25 0.54
CA ILE A 34 -9.24 -4.42 1.82
C ILE A 34 -10.09 -3.75 2.91
N ASP A 35 -10.46 -4.52 3.92
CA ASP A 35 -11.18 -4.00 5.08
C ASP A 35 -10.19 -3.22 5.94
N ALA A 36 -10.30 -1.89 5.99
CA ALA A 36 -9.39 -1.06 6.77
C ALA A 36 -9.34 -1.46 8.25
N ASP A 37 -10.44 -2.03 8.76
CA ASP A 37 -10.56 -2.56 10.13
C ASP A 37 -9.83 -3.90 10.34
N SER A 38 -9.37 -4.55 9.26
CA SER A 38 -8.62 -5.82 9.29
C SER A 38 -7.13 -5.63 8.98
N LEU A 39 -6.66 -4.39 8.85
CA LEU A 39 -5.25 -4.10 8.63
C LEU A 39 -4.44 -4.36 9.92
N PRO A 40 -3.20 -4.86 9.80
CA PRO A 40 -2.28 -4.93 10.93
C PRO A 40 -1.92 -3.52 11.42
N GLU A 41 -1.24 -3.45 12.57
CA GLU A 41 -0.79 -2.15 13.11
C GLU A 41 0.05 -1.37 12.06
N PRO A 42 -0.03 -0.03 12.04
CA PRO A 42 0.58 0.78 10.98
C PRO A 42 2.10 0.58 10.82
N ASP A 43 2.81 0.31 11.91
CA ASP A 43 4.24 0.02 11.92
C ASP A 43 4.57 -1.33 11.28
N VAL A 44 3.73 -2.34 11.49
CA VAL A 44 3.86 -3.65 10.84
C VAL A 44 3.67 -3.50 9.34
N LEU A 45 2.63 -2.79 8.90
CA LEU A 45 2.36 -2.55 7.49
C LEU A 45 3.48 -1.74 6.83
N ALA A 46 4.01 -0.72 7.51
CA ALA A 46 5.14 0.06 7.02
C ALA A 46 6.41 -0.80 6.89
N ALA A 47 6.68 -1.68 7.86
CA ALA A 47 7.82 -2.59 7.81
C ALA A 47 7.71 -3.60 6.67
N GLU A 48 6.52 -4.16 6.42
CA GLU A 48 6.27 -5.05 5.29
C GLU A 48 6.51 -4.34 3.95
N ALA A 49 5.93 -3.15 3.77
CA ALA A 49 6.13 -2.34 2.56
C ALA A 49 7.61 -1.98 2.34
N MET A 50 8.34 -1.61 3.41
CA MET A 50 9.77 -1.36 3.32
C MET A 50 10.55 -2.62 2.92
N GLY A 51 10.20 -3.79 3.46
CA GLY A 51 10.81 -5.06 3.10
C GLY A 51 10.64 -5.41 1.62
N GLU A 52 9.41 -5.27 1.10
CA GLU A 52 9.12 -5.49 -0.33
C GLU A 52 9.91 -4.53 -1.23
N LEU A 53 9.99 -3.25 -0.86
CA LEU A 53 10.77 -2.27 -1.62
C LEU A 53 12.27 -2.59 -1.61
N VAL A 54 12.83 -3.01 -0.48
CA VAL A 54 14.24 -3.41 -0.38
C VAL A 54 14.52 -4.64 -1.26
N GLN A 55 13.61 -5.61 -1.28
CA GLN A 55 13.74 -6.77 -2.17
C GLN A 55 13.71 -6.34 -3.64
N ALA A 56 12.73 -5.54 -4.05
CA ALA A 56 12.62 -5.06 -5.42
C ALA A 56 13.86 -4.27 -5.86
N LEU A 57 14.40 -3.41 -4.98
CA LEU A 57 15.63 -2.67 -5.25
C LEU A 57 16.84 -3.60 -5.39
N SER A 58 16.92 -4.67 -4.59
CA SER A 58 17.99 -5.67 -4.71
C SER A 58 17.91 -6.46 -6.02
N GLU A 59 16.70 -6.79 -6.48
CA GLU A 59 16.49 -7.46 -7.78
C GLU A 59 16.87 -6.54 -8.94
N LEU A 60 16.57 -5.25 -8.84
CA LEU A 60 16.98 -4.25 -9.84
C LEU A 60 18.50 -4.05 -9.88
N ASP A 61 19.20 -4.01 -8.73
CA ASP A 61 20.67 -3.96 -8.69
C ASP A 61 21.29 -5.16 -9.40
N ALA A 62 20.80 -6.37 -9.11
CA ALA A 62 21.26 -7.59 -9.75
C ALA A 62 21.05 -7.54 -11.28
N LEU A 63 19.86 -7.11 -11.73
CA LEU A 63 19.55 -6.96 -13.15
C LEU A 63 20.48 -5.94 -13.84
N MET A 64 20.74 -4.79 -13.22
CA MET A 64 21.64 -3.78 -13.78
C MET A 64 23.06 -4.32 -13.97
N ARG A 65 23.55 -5.11 -13.00
CA ARG A 65 24.86 -5.77 -13.10
C ARG A 65 24.88 -6.80 -14.23
N GLU A 66 23.84 -7.61 -14.37
CA GLU A 66 23.72 -8.58 -15.48
C GLU A 66 23.71 -7.90 -16.86
N LEU A 67 23.14 -6.71 -16.95
CA LEU A 67 23.12 -5.90 -18.17
C LEU A 67 24.43 -5.12 -18.43
N GLY A 68 25.42 -5.22 -17.54
CA GLY A 68 26.71 -4.53 -17.66
C GLY A 68 26.71 -3.09 -17.17
N ALA A 69 25.63 -2.62 -16.54
CA ALA A 69 25.48 -1.27 -15.97
C ALA A 69 25.87 -1.24 -14.48
N SER A 70 27.05 -1.78 -14.15
CA SER A 70 27.50 -1.91 -12.76
C SER A 70 27.84 -0.57 -12.11
N ASP A 71 28.44 0.34 -12.87
CA ASP A 71 28.80 1.69 -12.38
C ASP A 71 27.54 2.49 -12.04
N GLU A 72 26.49 2.41 -12.87
CA GLU A 72 25.21 3.03 -12.61
C GLU A 72 24.51 2.41 -11.39
N ALA A 73 24.60 1.09 -11.21
CA ALA A 73 24.02 0.41 -10.05
C ALA A 73 24.65 0.89 -8.74
N ASP A 74 25.98 1.02 -8.72
CA ASP A 74 26.73 1.52 -7.56
C ASP A 74 26.37 2.98 -7.23
N LEU A 75 26.18 3.83 -8.24
CA LEU A 75 25.71 5.22 -8.05
C LEU A 75 24.30 5.28 -7.46
N GLN A 76 23.36 4.45 -7.95
CA GLN A 76 22.00 4.39 -7.40
C GLN A 76 22.01 3.93 -5.94
N ARG A 77 22.88 2.95 -5.61
CA ARG A 77 23.05 2.48 -4.24
C ARG A 77 23.58 3.58 -3.32
N GLN A 78 24.58 4.33 -3.76
CA GLN A 78 25.14 5.44 -2.99
C GLN A 78 24.09 6.55 -2.74
N LEU A 79 23.28 6.87 -3.75
CA LEU A 79 22.18 7.83 -3.62
C LEU A 79 21.12 7.36 -2.62
N LEU A 80 20.77 6.07 -2.63
CA LEU A 80 19.86 5.48 -1.64
C LEU A 80 20.43 5.60 -0.23
N GLU A 81 21.71 5.27 -0.02
CA GLU A 81 22.38 5.41 1.27
C GLU A 81 22.37 6.87 1.78
N GLU A 82 22.63 7.84 0.89
CA GLU A 82 22.55 9.27 1.24
C GLU A 82 21.12 9.71 1.59
N ALA A 83 20.10 9.20 0.88
CA ALA A 83 18.69 9.50 1.15
C ALA A 83 18.22 8.99 2.52
N PHE A 84 18.75 7.85 2.98
CA PHE A 84 18.47 7.30 4.32
C PHE A 84 19.40 7.86 5.42
N GLY A 85 20.20 8.88 5.10
CA GLY A 85 21.04 9.57 6.09
C GLY A 85 22.29 8.79 6.49
N GLY A 86 22.83 7.98 5.58
CA GLY A 86 24.06 7.22 5.78
C GLY A 86 25.18 8.09 6.36
N VAL A 87 25.57 7.79 7.60
CA VAL A 87 26.71 8.39 8.29
C VAL A 87 27.96 8.05 7.48
N LYS A 88 28.53 9.06 6.81
CA LYS A 88 29.92 9.01 6.39
C LYS A 88 30.76 9.02 7.67
N GLU A 89 31.23 7.86 8.13
CA GLU A 89 32.43 7.82 8.99
C GLU A 89 33.67 8.16 8.16
#